data_AF-A0AA95LZ90-F1
#
_entry.id   AF-A0AA95LZ90-F1
#
_cell.length_a   1.000
_cell.length_b   1.000
_cell.length_c   1.000
_cell.angle_alpha   90.00
_cell.angle_beta   90.00
_cell.angle_gamma   90.00
#
_symmetry.space_group_name_H-M   'P 1'
#
loop_
_entity.id
_entity.type
_entity.pdbx_description
1 polymer ?
#
loop_
_entity_poly.entity_id
_entity_poly.type
_entity_poly.pdbx_seq_one_letter_code
_entity_poly.pdbx_strand_id
1 'polypeptide(L)'
;MGEKAMFLTSSDIKLIKLWIEGIGSQTFKRRARMAMWNYNHYIGLSYNIIGFGMSRVVFDLNNGFALKVATNAEGINCNKVEDVIYNFAPPSLKKYLAEVKEHGYGWIIMEKMKNVPDTEENREKVLRMKEKFKKYGIHAGDIVDEENKPKWKNIGINEEGKIKVVDYGHFNIFHN
;
A
#
# COMPACT_ATOMS: atom_id res chain seq x y z
N MET A 1 -26.82 -3.01 0.96
CA MET A 1 -26.56 -1.59 1.24
C MET A 1 -25.23 -1.26 0.59
N GLY A 2 -25.18 -0.34 -0.36
CA GLY A 2 -23.96 -0.06 -1.12
C GLY A 2 -22.92 0.61 -0.21
N GLU A 3 -21.69 0.10 -0.22
CA GLU A 3 -20.52 0.78 0.35
C GLU A 3 -20.45 2.18 -0.27
N LYS A 4 -20.66 3.21 0.55
CA LYS A 4 -20.54 4.60 0.10
C LYS A 4 -19.07 4.97 0.22
N ALA A 5 -18.37 4.97 -0.92
CA ALA A 5 -17.01 5.46 -0.96
C ALA A 5 -16.96 6.96 -0.69
N MET A 6 -16.07 7.39 0.20
CA MET A 6 -15.87 8.80 0.53
C MET A 6 -14.81 9.44 -0.34
N PHE A 7 -13.84 8.65 -0.80
CA PHE A 7 -12.69 9.15 -1.57
C PHE A 7 -12.80 8.93 -3.09
N LEU A 8 -13.56 7.90 -3.51
CA LEU A 8 -13.72 7.55 -4.92
C LEU A 8 -15.14 7.85 -5.41
N THR A 9 -15.26 8.28 -6.65
CA THR A 9 -16.57 8.42 -7.30
C THR A 9 -17.11 7.04 -7.70
N SER A 10 -18.43 6.95 -7.94
CA SER A 10 -19.03 5.73 -8.49
C SER A 10 -18.42 5.32 -9.83
N SER A 11 -17.94 6.28 -10.63
CA SER A 11 -17.25 6.03 -11.89
C SER A 11 -15.88 5.39 -11.67
N ASP A 12 -15.10 5.88 -10.69
CA ASP A 12 -13.80 5.30 -10.34
C ASP A 12 -13.96 3.85 -9.88
N ILE A 13 -14.92 3.59 -8.99
CA ILE A 13 -15.21 2.24 -8.50
C ILE A 13 -15.60 1.32 -9.65
N LYS A 14 -16.42 1.79 -10.59
CA LYS A 14 -16.82 1.00 -11.77
C LYS A 14 -15.62 0.66 -12.64
N LEU A 15 -14.72 1.61 -12.89
CA LEU A 15 -13.49 1.40 -13.66
C LEU A 15 -12.56 0.40 -12.97
N ILE A 16 -12.34 0.55 -11.66
CA ILE A 16 -11.55 -0.40 -10.87
C ILE A 16 -12.19 -1.78 -10.89
N LYS A 17 -13.50 -1.90 -10.70
CA LYS A 17 -14.21 -3.18 -10.75
C LYS A 17 -14.01 -3.90 -12.09
N LEU A 18 -14.24 -3.20 -13.21
CA LEU A 18 -14.01 -3.75 -14.55
C LEU A 18 -12.55 -4.16 -14.77
N TRP A 19 -11.61 -3.39 -14.23
CA TRP A 19 -10.19 -3.72 -14.27
C TRP A 19 -9.87 -5.01 -13.50
N ILE A 20 -10.36 -5.11 -12.25
CA ILE A 20 -10.11 -6.26 -11.38
C ILE A 20 -10.79 -7.53 -11.91
N GLU A 21 -12.02 -7.44 -12.43
CA GLU A 21 -12.71 -8.55 -13.11
C GLU A 21 -11.94 -9.06 -14.33
N GLY A 22 -11.13 -8.21 -14.96
CA GLY A 22 -10.27 -8.60 -16.06
C GLY A 22 -9.05 -9.42 -15.65
N ILE A 23 -8.58 -9.35 -14.40
CA ILE A 23 -7.37 -10.01 -13.93
C ILE A 23 -7.43 -11.51 -14.21
N GLY A 24 -6.38 -12.03 -14.87
CA GLY A 24 -6.27 -13.46 -15.23
C GLY A 24 -6.81 -13.81 -16.61
N SER A 25 -7.64 -12.96 -17.24
CA SER A 25 -8.09 -13.17 -18.62
C SER A 25 -6.95 -13.04 -19.64
N GLN A 26 -7.07 -13.70 -20.80
CA GLN A 26 -6.07 -13.61 -21.87
C GLN A 26 -5.96 -12.19 -22.45
N THR A 27 -7.08 -11.47 -22.49
CA THR A 27 -7.18 -10.05 -22.86
C THR A 27 -6.44 -9.16 -21.88
N PHE A 28 -6.51 -9.46 -20.58
CA PHE A 28 -5.76 -8.77 -19.53
C PHE A 28 -4.26 -9.05 -19.63
N LYS A 29 -3.84 -10.30 -19.86
CA LYS A 29 -2.41 -10.63 -20.07
C LYS A 29 -1.80 -9.90 -21.26
N ARG A 30 -2.60 -9.57 -22.29
CA ARG A 30 -2.18 -8.75 -23.43
C ARG A 30 -2.10 -7.26 -23.06
N ARG A 31 -3.11 -6.73 -22.36
CA ARG A 31 -3.15 -5.33 -21.88
C ARG A 31 -2.09 -5.03 -20.83
N ALA A 32 -1.86 -5.90 -19.86
CA ALA A 32 -0.82 -5.77 -18.83
C ALA A 32 0.61 -5.78 -19.44
N ARG A 33 0.85 -6.58 -20.48
CA ARG A 33 2.11 -6.56 -21.24
C ARG A 33 2.33 -5.23 -21.98
N MET A 34 1.28 -4.65 -22.56
CA MET A 34 1.34 -3.32 -23.19
C MET A 34 1.38 -2.18 -22.16
N ALA A 35 0.82 -2.38 -20.96
CA ALA A 35 0.79 -1.42 -19.86
C ALA A 35 2.15 -1.14 -19.25
N MET A 36 3.07 -2.09 -19.35
CA MET A 36 4.47 -1.93 -18.92
C MET A 36 5.18 -0.74 -19.61
N TRP A 37 4.61 -0.19 -20.69
CA TRP A 37 5.11 0.99 -21.39
C TRP A 37 4.27 2.28 -21.20
N ASN A 38 3.03 2.24 -20.68
CA ASN A 38 2.12 3.42 -20.64
C ASN A 38 0.96 3.30 -19.61
N TYR A 39 1.25 3.04 -18.34
CA TYR A 39 0.23 2.76 -17.30
C TYR A 39 -0.88 3.81 -17.09
N ASN A 40 -0.65 5.11 -17.37
CA ASN A 40 -1.66 6.18 -17.27
C ASN A 40 -2.92 5.90 -18.13
N HIS A 41 -2.85 5.00 -19.11
CA HIS A 41 -3.95 4.73 -20.05
C HIS A 41 -4.87 3.55 -19.65
N TYR A 42 -4.55 2.75 -18.62
CA TYR A 42 -5.09 1.37 -18.53
C TYR A 42 -6.30 1.14 -17.63
N ILE A 43 -6.42 1.85 -16.50
CA ILE A 43 -7.64 1.79 -15.66
C ILE A 43 -8.63 2.88 -16.07
N GLY A 44 -8.15 3.95 -16.73
CA GLY A 44 -8.97 5.11 -17.10
C GLY A 44 -9.23 6.08 -15.94
N LEU A 45 -8.51 5.93 -14.83
CA LEU A 45 -8.54 6.90 -13.73
C LEU A 45 -7.77 8.16 -14.12
N SER A 46 -8.29 9.33 -13.75
CA SER A 46 -7.68 10.63 -14.05
C SER A 46 -6.59 11.06 -13.07
N TYR A 47 -6.27 10.23 -12.08
CA TYR A 47 -5.29 10.53 -11.04
C TYR A 47 -3.85 10.36 -11.55
N ASN A 48 -2.94 11.14 -10.99
CA ASN A 48 -1.52 11.01 -11.28
C ASN A 48 -0.97 9.72 -10.68
N ILE A 49 -0.18 8.97 -11.44
CA ILE A 49 0.54 7.83 -10.91
C ILE A 49 1.82 8.30 -10.22
N ILE A 50 2.01 7.87 -8.97
CA ILE A 50 3.17 8.21 -8.12
C ILE A 50 4.03 7.00 -7.75
N GLY A 51 3.59 5.78 -8.10
CA GLY A 51 4.37 4.58 -7.81
C GLY A 51 3.89 3.36 -8.58
N PHE A 52 4.84 2.46 -8.85
CA PHE A 52 4.60 1.17 -9.48
C PHE A 52 5.31 0.08 -8.69
N GLY A 53 4.52 -0.88 -8.19
CA GLY A 53 5.03 -2.12 -7.61
C GLY A 53 4.89 -3.29 -8.59
N MET A 54 5.34 -4.47 -8.17
CA MET A 54 5.19 -5.70 -8.95
C MET A 54 3.71 -6.10 -9.14
N SER A 55 2.85 -5.73 -8.19
CA SER A 55 1.47 -6.20 -8.12
C SER A 55 0.42 -5.09 -8.03
N ARG A 56 0.84 -3.81 -7.96
CA ARG A 56 -0.04 -2.66 -7.72
C ARG A 56 0.45 -1.39 -8.39
N VAL A 57 -0.48 -0.52 -8.78
CA VAL A 57 -0.23 0.87 -9.19
C VAL A 57 -0.68 1.79 -8.07
N VAL A 58 0.09 2.85 -7.80
CA VAL A 58 -0.21 3.83 -6.74
C VAL A 58 -0.52 5.18 -7.37
N PHE A 59 -1.73 5.66 -7.14
CA PHE A 59 -2.24 6.95 -7.60
C PHE A 59 -2.24 7.98 -6.47
N ASP A 60 -1.95 9.23 -6.80
CA ASP A 60 -2.16 10.39 -5.94
C ASP A 60 -3.57 10.91 -6.09
N LEU A 61 -4.34 10.90 -5.00
CA LEU A 61 -5.70 11.45 -4.99
C LEU A 61 -5.71 12.98 -4.86
N ASN A 62 -4.53 13.64 -4.80
CA ASN A 62 -4.36 15.09 -4.68
C ASN A 62 -5.04 15.72 -3.45
N ASN A 63 -5.30 14.90 -2.42
CA ASN A 63 -5.98 15.30 -1.19
C ASN A 63 -5.29 14.75 0.06
N GLY A 64 -3.99 14.43 -0.06
CA GLY A 64 -3.20 13.86 1.04
C GLY A 64 -3.32 12.33 1.19
N PHE A 65 -4.00 11.66 0.25
CA PHE A 65 -4.18 10.21 0.24
C PHE A 65 -3.64 9.58 -1.05
N ALA A 66 -3.26 8.31 -0.94
CA ALA A 66 -2.82 7.48 -2.05
C ALA A 66 -3.79 6.32 -2.25
N LEU A 67 -4.16 6.07 -3.51
CA LEU A 67 -4.95 4.93 -3.93
C LEU A 67 -4.02 3.86 -4.50
N LYS A 68 -4.01 2.66 -3.93
CA LYS A 68 -3.30 1.50 -4.50
C LYS A 68 -4.30 0.57 -5.18
N VAL A 69 -4.14 0.35 -6.48
CA VAL A 69 -4.99 -0.58 -7.25
C VAL A 69 -4.18 -1.80 -7.69
N ALA A 70 -4.73 -2.99 -7.46
CA ALA A 70 -4.10 -4.24 -7.81
C ALA A 70 -4.02 -4.46 -9.34
N THR A 71 -2.92 -5.03 -9.81
CA THR A 71 -2.71 -5.42 -11.21
C THR A 71 -2.67 -6.93 -11.40
N ASN A 72 -2.69 -7.71 -10.32
CA ASN A 72 -2.74 -9.15 -10.33
C ASN A 72 -3.36 -9.68 -9.01
N ALA A 73 -3.52 -11.00 -8.91
CA ALA A 73 -4.11 -11.64 -7.73
C ALA A 73 -3.29 -11.41 -6.44
N GLU A 74 -1.97 -11.33 -6.55
CA GLU A 74 -1.09 -11.02 -5.42
C GLU A 74 -1.39 -9.62 -4.86
N GLY A 75 -1.57 -8.62 -5.73
CA GLY A 75 -1.91 -7.26 -5.32
C GLY A 75 -3.25 -7.16 -4.59
N ILE A 76 -4.23 -7.97 -5.01
CA ILE A 76 -5.52 -8.08 -4.29
C ILE A 76 -5.28 -8.60 -2.87
N ASN A 77 -4.44 -9.63 -2.73
CA ASN A 77 -4.09 -10.18 -1.42
C ASN A 77 -3.31 -9.16 -0.56
N CYS A 78 -2.33 -8.45 -1.13
CA CYS A 78 -1.59 -7.40 -0.43
C CYS A 78 -2.53 -6.32 0.14
N ASN A 79 -3.51 -5.86 -0.64
CA ASN A 79 -4.48 -4.87 -0.17
C ASN A 79 -5.32 -5.40 1.01
N LYS A 80 -5.73 -6.67 0.96
CA LYS A 80 -6.44 -7.32 2.06
C LYS A 80 -5.57 -7.46 3.31
N VAL A 81 -4.31 -7.85 3.16
CA VAL A 81 -3.34 -7.96 4.27
C VAL A 81 -3.13 -6.60 4.91
N GLU A 82 -2.97 -5.54 4.13
CA GLU A 82 -2.85 -4.17 4.66
C GLU A 82 -4.09 -3.80 5.49
N ASP A 83 -5.31 -3.96 4.95
CA ASP A 83 -6.52 -3.64 5.71
C ASP A 83 -6.62 -4.44 7.03
N VAL A 84 -6.37 -5.75 6.99
CA VAL A 84 -6.39 -6.62 8.19
C VAL A 84 -5.36 -6.16 9.21
N ILE A 85 -4.11 -5.96 8.81
CA ILE A 85 -3.05 -5.56 9.74
C ILE A 85 -3.38 -4.21 10.37
N TYR A 86 -3.85 -3.25 9.58
CA TYR A 86 -4.20 -1.93 10.12
C TYR A 86 -5.36 -2.00 11.12
N ASN A 87 -6.40 -2.78 10.81
CA ASN A 87 -7.59 -2.87 11.66
C ASN A 87 -7.34 -3.65 12.95
N PHE A 88 -6.51 -4.70 12.90
CA PHE A 88 -6.26 -5.57 14.05
C PHE A 88 -4.96 -5.26 14.82
N ALA A 89 -4.08 -4.39 14.31
CA ALA A 89 -2.89 -3.99 15.05
C ALA A 89 -3.26 -3.24 16.35
N PRO A 90 -2.61 -3.57 17.49
CA PRO A 90 -2.82 -2.85 18.73
C PRO A 90 -2.37 -1.39 18.60
N PRO A 91 -2.93 -0.44 19.37
CA PRO A 91 -2.61 0.99 19.26
C PRO A 91 -1.10 1.30 19.34
N SER A 92 -0.37 0.50 20.12
CA SER A 92 1.08 0.61 20.29
C SER A 92 1.87 0.35 19.00
N LEU A 93 1.33 -0.43 18.08
CA LEU A 93 1.86 -0.73 16.74
C LEU A 93 1.18 0.09 15.65
N LYS A 94 -0.13 0.28 15.73
CA LYS A 94 -0.94 0.97 14.71
C LYS A 94 -0.41 2.38 14.40
N LYS A 95 0.18 3.06 15.39
CA LYS A 95 0.83 4.37 15.20
C LYS A 95 2.03 4.38 14.23
N TYR A 96 2.60 3.22 13.93
CA TYR A 96 3.70 3.04 12.97
C TYR A 96 3.22 2.56 11.60
N LEU A 97 1.93 2.37 11.39
CA LEU A 97 1.36 1.98 10.12
C LEU A 97 0.73 3.20 9.46
N ALA A 98 0.98 3.37 8.16
CA ALA A 98 0.24 4.32 7.36
C ALA A 98 -1.26 3.97 7.46
N GLU A 99 -2.08 4.94 7.82
CA GLU A 99 -3.50 4.76 8.07
C GLU A 99 -4.26 4.36 6.80
N VAL A 100 -5.01 3.26 6.90
CA VAL A 100 -6.02 2.88 5.91
C VAL A 100 -7.28 3.69 6.19
N LYS A 101 -7.72 4.45 5.20
CA LYS A 101 -8.96 5.24 5.28
C LYS A 101 -10.16 4.54 4.68
N GLU A 102 -9.93 3.81 3.61
CA GLU A 102 -10.98 3.13 2.87
C GLU A 102 -10.37 1.96 2.09
N HIS A 103 -11.15 0.91 1.87
CA HIS A 103 -10.75 -0.22 1.05
C HIS A 103 -11.94 -0.76 0.26
N GLY A 104 -11.63 -1.49 -0.80
CA GLY A 104 -12.61 -2.28 -1.54
C GLY A 104 -11.95 -3.44 -2.26
N TYR A 105 -12.72 -4.21 -3.02
CA TYR A 105 -12.14 -5.37 -3.71
C TYR A 105 -11.10 -4.94 -4.76
N GLY A 106 -9.83 -5.26 -4.50
CA GLY A 106 -8.70 -4.97 -5.38
C GLY A 106 -8.12 -3.55 -5.26
N TRP A 107 -8.55 -2.74 -4.29
CA TRP A 107 -7.99 -1.41 -4.06
C TRP A 107 -8.01 -1.00 -2.58
N ILE A 108 -7.10 -0.11 -2.19
CA ILE A 108 -7.03 0.45 -0.83
C ILE A 108 -6.60 1.91 -0.89
N ILE A 109 -7.10 2.73 0.03
CA ILE A 109 -6.76 4.14 0.19
C ILE A 109 -6.10 4.33 1.54
N MET A 110 -4.94 4.95 1.52
CA MET A 110 -4.14 5.21 2.72
C MET A 110 -3.57 6.63 2.74
N GLU A 111 -3.15 7.06 3.92
CA GLU A 111 -2.44 8.35 4.05
C GLU A 111 -1.21 8.38 3.13
N LYS A 112 -1.05 9.48 2.39
CA LYS A 112 0.13 9.71 1.58
C LYS A 112 1.23 10.25 2.46
N MET A 113 2.42 9.66 2.34
CA MET A 113 3.59 10.01 3.16
C MET A 113 4.69 10.61 2.31
N LYS A 114 5.56 11.44 2.92
CA LYS A 114 6.76 11.99 2.29
C LYS A 114 7.92 10.99 2.44
N ASN A 115 8.93 11.12 1.59
CA ASN A 115 10.16 10.32 1.70
C ASN A 115 10.89 10.64 3.02
N VAL A 116 11.42 9.60 3.66
CA VAL A 116 12.24 9.77 4.87
C VAL A 116 13.67 10.14 4.47
N PRO A 117 14.25 11.23 5.02
CA PRO A 117 15.67 11.51 4.83
C PRO A 117 16.54 10.41 5.42
N ASP A 118 17.58 10.00 4.69
CA ASP A 118 18.50 8.96 5.13
C ASP A 118 19.52 9.53 6.13
N THR A 119 19.16 9.47 7.41
CA THR A 119 20.01 9.90 8.53
C THR A 119 20.16 8.76 9.53
N GLU A 120 21.23 8.78 10.32
CA GLU A 120 21.46 7.77 11.37
C GLU A 120 20.29 7.70 12.36
N GLU A 121 19.80 8.86 12.80
CA GLU A 121 18.63 8.95 13.69
C GLU A 121 17.39 8.24 13.10
N ASN A 122 17.14 8.41 11.81
CA ASN A 122 16.00 7.78 11.14
C ASN A 122 16.22 6.28 10.95
N ARG A 123 17.44 5.84 10.63
CA ARG A 123 17.80 4.41 10.56
C ARG A 123 17.52 3.72 11.89
N GLU A 124 17.96 4.30 13.00
CA GLU A 124 17.69 3.76 14.33
C GLU A 124 16.19 3.70 14.65
N LYS A 125 15.42 4.75 14.30
CA LYS A 125 13.96 4.75 14.49
C LYS A 125 13.30 3.58 13.74
N VAL A 126 13.74 3.30 12.52
CA VAL A 126 13.24 2.18 11.70
C VAL A 126 13.61 0.83 12.33
N LEU A 127 14.84 0.66 12.81
CA LEU A 127 15.26 -0.57 13.47
C LEU A 127 14.47 -0.83 14.76
N ARG A 128 14.28 0.20 15.60
CA ARG A 128 13.43 0.10 16.80
C ARG A 128 11.98 -0.25 16.45
N MET A 129 11.46 0.30 15.36
CA MET A 129 10.12 -0.01 14.84
C MET A 129 10.01 -1.49 14.43
N LYS A 130 10.97 -2.03 13.67
CA LYS A 130 11.03 -3.46 13.29
C LYS A 130 11.02 -4.37 14.52
N GLU A 131 11.89 -4.10 15.50
CA GLU A 131 11.95 -4.89 16.74
C GLU A 131 10.64 -4.84 17.52
N LYS A 132 9.93 -3.71 17.46
CA LYS A 132 8.62 -3.59 18.10
C LYS A 132 7.56 -4.45 17.41
N PHE A 133 7.50 -4.48 16.08
CA PHE A 133 6.62 -5.41 15.37
C PHE A 133 6.92 -6.87 15.75
N LYS A 134 8.21 -7.25 15.79
CA LYS A 134 8.66 -8.60 16.16
C LYS A 134 8.21 -9.00 17.56
N LYS A 135 8.30 -8.10 18.54
CA LYS A 135 7.84 -8.35 19.93
C LYS A 135 6.34 -8.66 20.04
N TYR A 136 5.55 -8.23 19.07
CA TYR A 136 4.10 -8.47 18.99
C TYR A 136 3.76 -9.64 18.04
N GLY A 137 4.75 -10.46 17.66
CA GLY A 137 4.55 -11.60 16.77
C GLY A 137 4.38 -11.22 15.30
N ILE A 138 4.65 -9.97 14.90
CA ILE A 138 4.52 -9.53 13.51
C ILE A 138 5.90 -9.51 12.85
N HIS A 139 6.07 -10.33 11.82
CA HIS A 139 7.26 -10.32 10.99
C HIS A 139 7.12 -9.31 9.87
N ALA A 140 7.78 -8.18 10.06
CA ALA A 140 7.79 -7.04 9.17
C ALA A 140 9.03 -7.07 8.23
N GLY A 141 9.13 -8.13 7.41
CA GLY A 141 10.29 -8.41 6.56
C GLY A 141 10.58 -7.35 5.48
N ASP A 142 9.64 -6.45 5.24
CA ASP A 142 9.76 -5.39 4.24
C ASP A 142 10.11 -4.01 4.79
N ILE A 143 10.43 -3.91 6.08
CA ILE A 143 10.92 -2.66 6.68
C ILE A 143 12.43 -2.47 6.44
N VAL A 144 13.22 -3.55 6.45
CA VAL A 144 14.68 -3.49 6.24
C VAL A 144 15.13 -4.66 5.35
N ASP A 145 16.32 -4.56 4.77
CA ASP A 145 16.97 -5.67 4.06
C ASP A 145 17.73 -6.63 5.01
N GLU A 146 18.44 -7.60 4.42
CA GLU A 146 19.21 -8.62 5.14
C GLU A 146 20.37 -8.02 5.95
N GLU A 147 20.88 -6.85 5.56
CA GLU A 147 21.93 -6.09 6.24
C GLU A 147 21.38 -5.09 7.27
N ASN A 148 20.07 -5.17 7.58
CA ASN A 148 19.35 -4.22 8.43
C ASN A 148 19.34 -2.76 7.91
N LYS A 149 19.52 -2.53 6.60
CA LYS A 149 19.33 -1.20 6.01
C LYS A 149 17.84 -0.97 5.74
N PRO A 150 17.28 0.20 6.12
CA PRO A 150 15.89 0.53 5.84
C PRO A 150 15.53 0.44 4.35
N LYS A 151 14.43 -0.25 4.03
CA LYS A 151 13.82 -0.21 2.71
C LYS A 151 12.99 1.08 2.59
N TRP A 152 13.64 2.21 2.34
CA TRP A 152 13.01 3.54 2.35
C TRP A 152 11.76 3.67 1.47
N LYS A 153 11.63 2.87 0.40
CA LYS A 153 10.42 2.82 -0.44
C LYS A 153 9.15 2.33 0.29
N ASN A 154 9.32 1.58 1.39
CA ASN A 154 8.24 1.02 2.20
C ASN A 154 8.00 1.82 3.50
N ILE A 155 8.68 2.96 3.65
CA ILE A 155 8.64 3.79 4.85
C ILE A 155 8.41 5.25 4.44
N GLY A 156 7.54 5.93 5.15
CA GLY A 156 7.27 7.35 4.93
C GLY A 156 7.30 8.16 6.21
N ILE A 157 7.39 9.47 6.07
CA ILE A 157 7.29 10.44 7.17
C ILE A 157 6.09 11.37 6.94
N ASN A 158 5.28 11.58 7.98
CA ASN A 158 4.17 12.54 7.91
C ASN A 158 4.68 13.96 8.26
N GLU A 159 3.79 14.94 8.20
CA GLU A 159 4.13 16.34 8.45
C GLU A 159 4.56 16.62 9.89
N GLU A 160 4.19 15.75 10.84
CA GLU A 160 4.59 15.80 12.25
C GLU A 160 5.95 15.13 12.50
N GLY A 161 6.64 14.65 11.46
CA GLY A 161 7.92 13.96 11.60
C GLY A 161 7.81 12.51 12.06
N LYS A 162 6.61 11.92 12.07
CA LYS A 162 6.39 10.51 12.47
C LYS A 162 6.68 9.58 11.30
N ILE A 163 7.63 8.67 11.51
CA ILE A 163 7.96 7.59 10.59
C ILE A 163 6.91 6.48 10.69
N LYS A 164 6.37 6.06 9.55
CA LYS A 164 5.41 4.95 9.44
C LYS A 164 5.76 4.05 8.26
N VAL A 165 5.33 2.80 8.32
CA VAL A 165 5.38 1.84 7.22
C VAL A 165 4.24 2.14 6.25
N VAL A 166 4.56 2.35 4.97
CA VAL A 166 3.57 2.59 3.90
C VAL A 166 3.23 1.34 3.11
N ASP A 167 4.07 0.30 3.16
CA ASP A 167 3.79 -0.99 2.55
C ASP A 167 4.00 -2.10 3.58
N TYR A 168 2.89 -2.71 3.97
CA TYR A 168 2.84 -3.83 4.90
C TYR A 168 1.99 -4.98 4.33
N GLY A 169 1.83 -5.04 3.01
CA GLY A 169 1.08 -6.10 2.32
C GLY A 169 1.73 -7.48 2.37
N HIS A 170 3.00 -7.56 2.80
CA HIS A 170 3.78 -8.81 2.95
C HIS A 170 4.14 -9.13 4.41
N PHE A 171 3.53 -8.43 5.37
CA PHE A 171 3.74 -8.74 6.78
C PHE A 171 3.04 -10.04 7.16
N ASN A 172 3.67 -10.82 8.04
CA ASN A 172 3.11 -12.08 8.53
C ASN A 172 2.89 -12.00 10.05
N ILE A 173 1.72 -12.46 10.51
CA ILE A 173 1.41 -12.56 11.94
C ILE A 173 1.69 -14.00 12.38
N PHE A 174 2.65 -14.18 13.29
CA PHE A 174 2.89 -15.43 13.98
C PHE A 174 2.09 -15.43 15.28
N HIS A 175 1.31 -16.49 15.50
CA HIS A 175 0.76 -16.77 16.82
C HIS A 175 1.86 -17.48 17.61
N ASN A 176 2.38 -16.81 18.64
CA ASN A 176 3.21 -17.46 19.66
C ASN A 176 2.31 -18.06 20.74
#